data_AF-A0A6A4LE98-F1
#
_entry.id   AF-A0A6A4LE98-F1
#
_cell.length_a   1.000
_cell.length_b   1.000
_cell.length_c   1.000
_cell.angle_alpha   90.00
_cell.angle_beta   90.00
_cell.angle_gamma   90.00
#
_symmetry.space_group_name_H-M   'P 1'
#
loop_
_entity.id
_entity.type
_entity.pdbx_description
1 polymer ?
#
loop_
_entity_poly.entity_id
_entity_poly.type
_entity_poly.pdbx_seq_one_letter_code
_entity_poly.pdbx_strand_id
1 'polypeptide(L)'
;MFCNSRPLENVKAFSSEYLGVEMSLSMFSSSFMLQVAERALFLWNNGHIVGLIAQNRSIILPIIFDALEKNIQSHWNQAVHGLTVNVRKMLSVMDIELFEECQRQYAEKEVRAKEIEERRELKWQRLAAAAAQGG
;
A
#
# COMPACT_ATOMS: atom_id res chain seq x y z
N MET A 1 34.20 -30.97 38.44
CA MET A 1 33.42 -31.82 37.52
C MET A 1 32.87 -30.92 36.41
N PHE A 2 33.05 -31.36 35.18
CA PHE A 2 32.68 -30.69 33.94
C PHE A 2 31.16 -30.55 33.74
N CYS A 3 30.79 -29.42 33.14
CA CYS A 3 29.77 -29.20 32.09
C CYS A 3 28.25 -29.37 32.32
N ASN A 4 27.58 -28.23 32.05
CA ASN A 4 26.53 -28.01 31.03
C ASN A 4 25.04 -28.26 31.35
N SER A 5 24.26 -27.17 31.16
CA SER A 5 23.05 -27.04 30.29
C SER A 5 21.91 -26.30 31.01
N ARG A 6 21.18 -25.30 30.50
CA ARG A 6 21.11 -24.57 29.22
C ARG A 6 20.25 -23.30 29.45
N PRO A 7 20.80 -22.07 29.37
CA PRO A 7 19.99 -20.86 29.18
C PRO A 7 19.47 -20.71 27.73
N LEU A 8 20.07 -21.48 26.80
CA LEU A 8 19.81 -21.38 25.36
C LEU A 8 18.54 -22.10 24.89
N GLU A 9 17.94 -22.99 25.69
CA GLU A 9 16.69 -23.66 25.31
C GLU A 9 15.49 -22.71 25.39
N ASN A 10 15.46 -21.81 26.37
CA ASN A 10 14.39 -20.82 26.47
C ASN A 10 14.49 -19.76 25.36
N VAL A 11 15.69 -19.39 24.92
CA VAL A 11 15.87 -18.46 23.78
C VAL A 11 15.49 -19.12 22.45
N LYS A 12 15.79 -20.41 22.27
CA LYS A 12 15.39 -21.18 21.08
C LYS A 12 13.90 -21.50 21.06
N ALA A 13 13.29 -21.82 22.21
CA ALA A 13 11.85 -22.02 22.34
C ALA A 13 11.11 -20.72 22.06
N PHE A 14 11.55 -19.61 22.66
CA PHE A 14 10.98 -18.28 22.40
C PHE A 14 11.15 -17.87 20.93
N SER A 15 12.33 -18.12 20.34
CA SER A 15 12.59 -17.86 18.91
C SER A 15 11.76 -18.76 17.99
N SER A 16 11.53 -20.03 18.34
CA SER A 16 10.72 -20.97 17.54
C SER A 16 9.22 -20.67 17.64
N GLU A 17 8.72 -20.27 18.82
CA GLU A 17 7.36 -19.77 18.97
C GLU A 17 7.19 -18.47 18.19
N TYR A 18 8.09 -17.49 18.35
CA TYR A 18 8.07 -16.23 17.58
C TYR A 18 8.11 -16.48 16.08
N LEU A 19 9.00 -17.37 15.59
CA LEU A 19 9.07 -17.76 14.19
C LEU A 19 7.79 -18.45 13.72
N GLY A 20 7.15 -19.25 14.58
CA GLY A 20 5.86 -19.89 14.30
C GLY A 20 4.71 -18.89 14.22
N VAL A 21 4.66 -17.89 15.11
CA VAL A 21 3.64 -16.84 15.09
C VAL A 21 3.85 -15.91 13.89
N GLU A 22 5.09 -15.49 13.61
CA GLU A 22 5.47 -14.68 12.44
C GLU A 22 5.11 -15.39 11.13
N MET A 23 5.44 -16.68 11.01
CA MET A 23 5.13 -17.46 9.81
C MET A 23 3.62 -17.68 9.65
N SER A 24 2.89 -17.90 10.75
CA SER A 24 1.43 -18.01 10.73
C SER A 24 0.74 -16.67 10.37
N LEU A 25 1.26 -15.55 10.89
CA LEU A 25 0.76 -14.20 10.60
C LEU A 25 1.05 -13.79 9.15
N SER A 26 2.23 -14.13 8.65
CA SER A 26 2.65 -13.93 7.25
C SER A 26 1.81 -14.77 6.29
N MET A 27 1.54 -16.03 6.63
CA MET A 27 0.72 -16.94 5.83
C MET A 27 -0.76 -16.54 5.83
N PHE A 28 -1.29 -16.07 6.96
CA PHE A 28 -2.64 -15.53 7.07
C PHE A 28 -2.80 -14.25 6.22
N SER A 29 -1.85 -13.31 6.33
CA SER A 29 -1.84 -12.08 5.54
C SER A 29 -1.76 -12.37 4.04
N SER A 30 -0.97 -13.36 3.64
CA SER A 30 -0.84 -13.80 2.25
C SER A 30 -2.12 -14.44 1.72
N SER A 31 -2.79 -15.27 2.52
CA SER A 31 -4.06 -15.92 2.14
C SER A 31 -5.21 -14.94 2.02
N PHE A 32 -5.32 -13.99 2.95
CA PHE A 32 -6.33 -12.93 2.91
C PHE A 32 -6.14 -12.03 1.68
N MET A 33 -4.90 -11.63 1.39
CA MET A 33 -4.55 -10.85 0.20
C MET A 33 -4.90 -11.60 -1.09
N LEU A 34 -4.66 -12.91 -1.16
CA LEU A 34 -5.01 -13.74 -2.31
C LEU A 34 -6.52 -13.78 -2.56
N GLN A 35 -7.33 -13.89 -1.50
CA GLN A 35 -8.78 -13.93 -1.61
C GLN A 35 -9.36 -12.58 -2.07
N VAL A 36 -8.79 -11.46 -1.60
CA VAL A 36 -9.16 -10.11 -2.06
C VAL A 36 -8.74 -9.91 -3.52
N ALA A 37 -7.53 -10.33 -3.87
CA ALA A 37 -6.99 -10.31 -5.23
C ALA A 37 -7.85 -11.11 -6.21
N GLU A 38 -8.27 -12.32 -5.84
CA GLU A 38 -9.12 -13.18 -6.64
C GLU A 38 -10.50 -12.54 -6.89
N ARG A 39 -11.11 -11.98 -5.84
CA ARG A 39 -12.40 -11.28 -5.96
C ARG A 39 -12.29 -10.03 -6.82
N ALA A 40 -11.22 -9.25 -6.68
CA ALA A 40 -10.95 -8.10 -7.54
C ALA A 40 -10.73 -8.53 -9.00
N LEU A 41 -9.95 -9.58 -9.27
CA LEU A 41 -9.74 -10.12 -10.62
C LEU A 41 -11.06 -10.57 -11.26
N PHE A 42 -11.98 -11.14 -10.47
CA PHE A 42 -13.30 -11.56 -10.95
C PHE A 42 -14.19 -10.38 -11.38
N LEU A 43 -14.09 -9.23 -10.70
CA LEU A 43 -14.77 -7.99 -11.08
C LEU A 43 -14.28 -7.48 -12.45
N TRP A 44 -12.97 -7.53 -12.71
CA TRP A 44 -12.36 -7.05 -13.94
C TRP A 44 -12.46 -8.02 -15.13
N ASN A 45 -12.69 -9.32 -14.88
CA ASN A 45 -12.96 -10.30 -15.94
C ASN A 45 -14.44 -10.35 -16.37
N ASN A 46 -15.34 -9.64 -15.67
CA ASN A 46 -16.74 -9.59 -16.05
C ASN A 46 -16.99 -8.40 -17.00
N GLY A 47 -17.23 -8.70 -18.28
CA GLY A 47 -17.47 -7.68 -19.30
C GLY A 47 -18.65 -6.74 -19.02
N HIS A 48 -19.66 -7.18 -18.27
CA HIS A 48 -20.78 -6.32 -17.86
C HIS A 48 -20.34 -5.29 -16.81
N ILE A 49 -19.55 -5.71 -15.82
CA ILE A 49 -18.98 -4.82 -14.81
C ILE A 49 -18.01 -3.82 -15.45
N VAL A 50 -17.11 -4.31 -16.32
CA VAL A 50 -16.20 -3.45 -17.07
C VAL A 50 -16.97 -2.46 -17.95
N GLY A 51 -18.07 -2.88 -18.58
CA GLY A 51 -18.95 -2.00 -19.35
C GLY A 51 -19.58 -0.89 -18.51
N LEU A 52 -20.05 -1.20 -17.30
CA LEU A 52 -20.60 -0.21 -16.37
C LEU A 52 -19.52 0.77 -15.88
N ILE A 53 -18.31 0.27 -15.61
CA ILE A 53 -17.15 1.11 -15.25
C ILE A 53 -16.81 2.04 -16.42
N ALA A 54 -16.82 1.54 -17.66
CA ALA A 54 -16.54 2.32 -18.85
C ALA A 54 -17.58 3.43 -19.11
N GLN A 55 -18.86 3.17 -18.79
CA GLN A 55 -19.91 4.19 -18.90
C GLN A 55 -19.77 5.31 -17.87
N ASN A 56 -19.25 4.99 -16.68
CA ASN A 56 -19.11 5.93 -15.56
C ASN A 56 -17.64 6.34 -15.30
N ARG A 57 -16.78 6.14 -16.29
CA ARG A 57 -15.32 6.28 -16.15
C ARG A 57 -14.88 7.67 -15.71
N SER A 58 -15.59 8.71 -16.11
CA SER A 58 -15.32 10.10 -15.71
C SER A 58 -15.38 10.33 -14.20
N ILE A 59 -16.16 9.52 -13.47
CA ILE A 59 -16.28 9.59 -12.01
C ILE A 59 -15.42 8.52 -11.34
N ILE A 60 -15.46 7.30 -11.87
CA ILE A 60 -14.79 6.15 -11.24
C ILE A 60 -13.28 6.28 -11.34
N LEU A 61 -12.74 6.66 -12.51
CA LEU A 61 -11.30 6.66 -12.77
C LEU A 61 -10.54 7.59 -11.82
N PRO A 62 -10.93 8.86 -11.60
CA PRO A 62 -10.27 9.74 -10.63
C PRO A 62 -10.28 9.22 -9.19
N ILE A 63 -11.35 8.52 -8.77
CA ILE A 63 -11.49 8.00 -7.40
C ILE A 63 -10.52 6.84 -7.16
N ILE A 64 -10.44 5.91 -8.12
CA ILE A 64 -9.61 4.71 -7.98
C ILE A 64 -8.14 4.99 -8.31
N PHE A 65 -7.85 6.02 -9.11
CA PHE A 65 -6.50 6.34 -9.56
C PHE A 65 -5.52 6.55 -8.39
N ASP A 66 -5.90 7.39 -7.42
CA ASP A 66 -5.08 7.68 -6.24
C ASP A 66 -4.75 6.40 -5.45
N ALA A 67 -5.70 5.46 -5.36
CA ALA A 67 -5.51 4.18 -4.66
C ALA A 67 -4.60 3.22 -5.44
N LEU A 68 -4.71 3.20 -6.77
CA LEU A 68 -3.85 2.38 -7.63
C LEU A 68 -2.40 2.85 -7.58
N GLU A 69 -2.13 4.16 -7.67
CA GLU A 69 -0.77 4.69 -7.61
C GLU A 69 -0.11 4.43 -6.25
N LYS A 70 -0.85 4.62 -5.14
CA LYS A 70 -0.34 4.28 -3.80
C LYS A 70 0.00 2.80 -3.67
N ASN A 71 -0.85 1.92 -4.19
CA ASN A 71 -0.59 0.48 -4.18
C ASN A 71 0.64 0.11 -5.03
N ILE A 72 0.84 0.76 -6.18
CA ILE A 72 2.03 0.51 -7.00
C ILE A 72 3.30 0.94 -6.27
N GLN A 73 3.27 2.07 -5.56
CA GLN A 73 4.45 2.63 -4.89
C GLN A 73 4.84 1.90 -3.60
N SER A 74 3.88 1.34 -2.86
CA SER A 74 4.10 0.95 -1.46
C SER A 74 3.61 -0.45 -1.07
N HIS A 75 3.04 -1.22 -2.00
CA HIS A 75 2.49 -2.53 -1.64
C HIS A 75 3.56 -3.62 -1.54
N TRP A 76 3.62 -4.30 -0.40
CA TRP A 76 4.61 -5.34 -0.10
C TRP A 76 4.36 -6.67 -0.83
N ASN A 77 3.11 -6.95 -1.22
CA ASN A 77 2.73 -8.17 -1.92
C ASN A 77 2.82 -8.01 -3.45
N GLN A 78 3.69 -8.80 -4.07
CA GLN A 78 3.95 -8.78 -5.52
C GLN A 78 2.73 -9.20 -6.38
N ALA A 79 1.86 -10.08 -5.88
CA ALA A 79 0.67 -10.50 -6.62
C ALA A 79 -0.36 -9.37 -6.70
N VAL A 80 -0.55 -8.63 -5.60
CA VAL A 80 -1.41 -7.45 -5.57
C VAL A 80 -0.83 -6.34 -6.43
N HIS A 81 0.49 -6.16 -6.43
CA HIS A 81 1.16 -5.24 -7.34
C HIS A 81 0.88 -5.59 -8.81
N GLY A 82 1.06 -6.86 -9.20
CA GLY A 82 0.75 -7.32 -10.56
C GLY A 82 -0.70 -7.08 -10.99
N LEU A 83 -1.66 -7.35 -10.09
CA LEU A 83 -3.08 -7.07 -10.33
C LEU A 83 -3.36 -5.58 -10.48
N THR A 84 -2.76 -4.76 -9.62
CA THR A 84 -2.91 -3.30 -9.65
C THR A 84 -2.39 -2.73 -10.97
N VAL A 85 -1.23 -3.21 -11.45
CA VAL A 85 -0.66 -2.83 -12.75
C VAL A 85 -1.58 -3.26 -13.91
N ASN A 86 -2.15 -4.46 -13.84
CA ASN A 86 -3.10 -4.92 -14.86
C ASN A 86 -4.35 -4.04 -14.93
N VAL A 87 -4.95 -3.71 -13.79
CA VAL A 87 -6.11 -2.81 -13.70
C VAL A 87 -5.77 -1.41 -14.20
N ARG A 88 -4.61 -0.87 -13.80
CA ARG A 88 -4.12 0.42 -14.29
C ARG A 88 -4.00 0.45 -15.81
N LYS A 89 -3.44 -0.61 -16.41
CA LYS A 89 -3.32 -0.74 -17.87
C LYS A 89 -4.68 -0.79 -18.55
N MET A 90 -5.63 -1.54 -18.01
CA MET A 90 -6.99 -1.63 -18.53
C MET A 90 -7.70 -0.27 -18.53
N LEU A 91 -7.56 0.50 -17.44
CA LEU A 91 -8.14 1.84 -17.33
C LEU A 91 -7.50 2.83 -18.30
N SER A 92 -6.19 2.73 -18.49
CA SER A 92 -5.47 3.54 -19.48
C SER A 92 -5.94 3.25 -20.91
N VAL A 93 -6.14 1.98 -21.29
CA VAL A 93 -6.66 1.60 -22.61
C VAL A 93 -8.11 2.05 -22.81
N MET A 94 -8.90 2.12 -21.73
CA MET A 94 -10.31 2.50 -21.76
C MET A 94 -10.51 3.97 -22.12
N ASP A 95 -9.69 4.87 -21.57
CA ASP A 95 -9.74 6.31 -21.85
C ASP A 95 -8.40 6.95 -21.52
N ILE A 96 -7.55 7.09 -22.54
CA ILE A 96 -6.17 7.58 -22.39
C ILE A 96 -6.15 9.04 -21.92
N GLU A 97 -7.03 9.88 -22.48
CA GLU A 97 -7.05 11.32 -22.16
C GLU A 97 -7.44 11.56 -20.70
N LEU A 98 -8.49 10.88 -20.24
CA LEU A 98 -8.92 10.96 -18.84
C LEU A 98 -7.86 10.39 -17.89
N PHE A 99 -7.19 9.32 -18.29
CA PHE A 99 -6.12 8.70 -17.52
C PHE A 99 -4.89 9.63 -17.38
N GLU A 100 -4.50 10.31 -18.46
CA GLU A 100 -3.44 11.32 -18.43
C GLU A 100 -3.80 12.54 -17.58
N GLU A 101 -5.06 12.99 -17.62
CA GLU A 101 -5.54 14.05 -16.74
C GLU A 101 -5.44 13.65 -15.26
N CYS A 102 -5.85 12.43 -14.92
CA CYS A 102 -5.71 11.91 -13.57
C CYS A 102 -4.25 11.82 -13.13
N GLN A 103 -3.33 11.42 -14.02
CA GLN A 103 -1.89 11.44 -13.75
C GLN A 103 -1.37 12.85 -13.42
N ARG A 104 -1.77 13.87 -14.19
CA ARG A 104 -1.39 15.27 -13.92
C ARG A 104 -1.90 15.75 -12.57
N GLN A 105 -3.19 15.53 -12.29
CA GLN A 105 -3.80 15.92 -11.02
C GLN A 105 -3.15 15.21 -9.82
N TYR A 106 -2.80 13.93 -9.97
CA TYR A 106 -2.08 13.19 -8.94
C TYR A 106 -0.69 13.78 -8.66
N ALA A 107 0.08 14.10 -9.70
CA ALA A 107 1.38 14.72 -9.55
C ALA A 107 1.30 16.09 -8.83
N GLU A 108 0.32 16.92 -9.19
CA GLU A 108 0.08 18.20 -8.51
C GLU A 108 -0.31 18.02 -7.03
N LYS A 109 -1.17 17.04 -6.72
CA LYS A 109 -1.52 16.69 -5.34
C LYS A 109 -0.29 16.28 -4.54
N GLU A 110 0.60 15.46 -5.11
CA GLU A 110 1.82 14.99 -4.46
C GLU A 110 2.79 16.14 -4.16
N VAL A 111 2.99 17.07 -5.09
CA VAL A 111 3.80 18.28 -4.86
C VAL A 111 3.21 19.10 -3.73
N ARG A 112 1.90 19.36 -3.78
CA ARG A 112 1.20 20.13 -2.73
C ARG A 112 1.27 19.44 -1.36
N ALA A 113 1.16 18.11 -1.33
CA ALA A 113 1.26 17.32 -0.10
C ALA A 113 2.67 17.46 0.52
N LYS A 114 3.72 17.38 -0.29
CA LYS A 114 5.11 17.60 0.16
C LYS A 114 5.31 18.99 0.72
N GLU A 115 4.85 20.03 0.04
CA GLU A 115 4.95 21.42 0.53
C GLU A 115 4.19 21.65 1.85
N ILE A 116 3.07 20.96 2.06
CA ILE A 116 2.34 21.01 3.32
C ILE A 116 3.14 20.32 4.42
N GLU A 117 3.75 19.18 4.12
CA GLU A 117 4.54 18.41 5.08
C GLU A 117 5.83 19.15 5.46
N GLU A 118 6.55 19.74 4.52
CA GLU A 118 7.72 20.59 4.80
C GLU A 118 7.35 21.79 5.68
N ARG A 119 6.20 22.42 5.42
CA ARG A 119 5.70 23.50 6.28
C ARG A 119 5.32 23.02 7.67
N ARG A 120 4.81 21.80 7.82
CA ARG A 120 4.52 21.19 9.13
C ARG A 120 5.82 20.91 9.87
N GLU A 121 6.81 20.33 9.21
CA GLU A 121 8.11 20.01 9.78
C GLU A 121 8.83 21.28 10.26
N LEU A 122 8.86 22.34 9.46
CA LEU A 122 9.43 23.63 9.87
C LEU A 122 8.73 24.23 11.10
N LYS A 123 7.40 24.08 11.21
CA LYS A 123 6.66 24.51 12.40
C LYS A 123 7.02 23.67 13.62
N TRP A 124 7.11 22.35 13.47
CA TRP A 124 7.51 21.44 14.54
C TRP A 124 8.92 21.72 15.04
N GLN A 125 9.87 21.98 14.15
CA GLN A 125 11.24 22.35 14.51
C GLN A 125 11.31 23.65 15.31
N ARG A 126 10.54 24.67 14.93
CA ARG A 126 10.46 25.93 15.67
C ARG A 126 9.87 25.74 17.07
N LEU A 127 8.82 24.93 17.20
CA LEU A 127 8.22 24.59 18.50
C LEU A 127 9.20 23.82 19.38
N ALA A 128 9.90 22.81 18.83
CA ALA A 128 10.91 22.05 19.54
C ALA A 128 12.08 22.93 20.03
N ALA A 129 12.56 23.84 19.18
CA ALA A 129 13.63 24.78 19.53
C ALA A 129 13.20 25.79 20.61
N ALA A 130 11.95 26.24 20.59
CA ALA A 130 11.41 27.13 21.63
C ALA A 130 11.24 26.39 22.98
N ALA A 131 10.79 25.13 22.95
CA ALA A 131 10.69 24.30 24.15
C ALA A 131 12.05 23.97 24.78
N ALA A 132 13.08 23.76 23.95
CA ALA A 132 14.45 23.47 24.42
C ALA A 132 15.18 24.68 25.04
N GLN A 133 14.71 25.91 24.80
CA GLN A 133 15.28 27.14 25.37
C GLN A 133 14.57 27.58 26.67
N GLY A 134 13.44 26.96 27.03
CA GLY A 134 12.62 27.32 28.18
C GLY A 134 12.72 26.38 29.38
N GLY A 135 13.68 25.45 29.38
CA GLY A 135 14.00 24.55 30.50
C GLY A 135 15.44 24.70 30.93
#